data_AF-A0A1C5MXX7-F1
#
_entry.id   AF-A0A1C5MXX7-F1
#
_cell.length_a   1.000
_cell.length_b   1.000
_cell.length_c   1.000
_cell.angle_alpha   90.00
_cell.angle_beta   90.00
_cell.angle_gamma   90.00
#
_symmetry.space_group_name_H-M   'P 1'
#
loop_
_entity.id
_entity.type
_entity.pdbx_description
1 polymer ?
#
loop_
_entity_poly.entity_id
_entity_poly.type
_entity_poly.pdbx_seq_one_letter_code
_entity_poly.pdbx_strand_id
1 'polypeptide(L)' 'MNRNRKERIKKICEELRRCLDELNEIHDEEEEYHDNIPENLQGSERAESSEGAIESLDNATESISEACDYLDAII' A
#
# COMPACT_ATOMS: atom_id res chain seq x y z
N MET A 1 9.58 -15.06 22.66
CA MET A 1 9.15 -13.68 23.03
C MET A 1 8.11 -13.74 24.15
N ASN A 2 8.08 -12.78 25.08
CA ASN A 2 7.11 -12.80 26.18
C ASN A 2 5.74 -12.25 25.74
N ARG A 3 4.69 -12.56 26.51
CA ARG A 3 3.29 -12.24 26.17
C ARG A 3 3.06 -10.75 25.92
N ASN A 4 3.63 -9.87 26.75
CA ASN A 4 3.46 -8.42 26.61
C ASN A 4 4.06 -7.88 25.30
N ARG A 5 5.24 -8.37 24.88
CA ARG A 5 5.84 -7.97 23.60
C ARG A 5 5.04 -8.50 22.41
N LYS A 6 4.57 -9.75 22.46
CA LYS A 6 3.68 -10.34 21.44
C LYS A 6 2.40 -9.53 21.24
N GLU A 7 1.77 -9.10 22.34
CA GLU A 7 0.55 -8.31 22.29
C GLU A 7 0.76 -6.91 21.69
N ARG A 8 1.92 -6.28 21.97
CA ARG A 8 2.29 -5.02 21.32
C ARG A 8 2.55 -5.19 19.82
N ILE A 9 3.23 -6.27 19.43
CA ILE A 9 3.50 -6.56 18.01
C ILE A 9 2.20 -6.85 17.26
N LYS A 10 1.26 -7.56 17.88
CA LYS A 10 -0.07 -7.79 17.30
C LYS A 10 -0.80 -6.49 16.99
N LYS A 11 -0.77 -5.51 17.91
CA LYS A 11 -1.37 -4.19 17.65
C LYS A 11 -0.71 -3.45 16.48
N ILE A 12 0.63 -3.51 16.39
CA ILE A 12 1.36 -2.92 15.26
C ILE A 12 0.95 -3.62 13.95
N CYS A 13 0.83 -4.94 13.94
CA CYS A 13 0.37 -5.68 12.75
C CYS A 13 -1.08 -5.32 12.37
N GLU A 14 -1.97 -5.12 13.34
CA GLU A 14 -3.33 -4.64 13.10
C GLU A 14 -3.36 -3.21 12.52
N GLU A 15 -2.49 -2.31 12.98
CA GLU A 15 -2.35 -0.96 12.42
C GLU A 15 -1.79 -1.00 11.00
N LEU A 16 -0.76 -1.81 10.74
CA LEU A 16 -0.20 -1.99 9.40
C LEU A 16 -1.23 -2.51 8.41
N ARG A 17 -2.08 -3.47 8.81
CA ARG A 17 -3.17 -3.98 7.97
C ARG A 17 -4.21 -2.91 7.64
N ARG A 18 -4.54 -2.04 8.59
CA ARG A 18 -5.43 -0.90 8.30
C ARG A 18 -4.81 0.07 7.31
N CYS A 19 -3.52 0.38 7.48
CA CYS A 19 -2.81 1.20 6.51
C CYS A 19 -2.76 0.54 5.13
N LEU A 20 -2.62 -0.79 5.06
CA LEU A 20 -2.68 -1.54 3.81
C LEU A 20 -4.04 -1.39 3.13
N ASP A 21 -5.13 -1.54 3.89
CA ASP A 21 -6.49 -1.35 3.37
C ASP A 21 -6.68 0.08 2.83
N GLU A 22 -6.27 1.10 3.59
CA GLU A 22 -6.34 2.51 3.17
C GLU A 22 -5.47 2.80 1.92
N LEU A 23 -4.28 2.19 1.82
CA LEU A 23 -3.43 2.34 0.64
C LEU A 23 -4.01 1.67 -0.60
N ASN A 24 -4.65 0.51 -0.46
CA ASN A 24 -5.34 -0.15 -1.57
C ASN A 24 -6.52 0.69 -2.07
N GLU A 25 -7.28 1.31 -1.18
CA GLU A 25 -8.36 2.23 -1.58
C GLU A 25 -7.81 3.41 -2.40
N ILE A 26 -6.71 4.03 -1.96
CA ILE A 26 -6.05 5.12 -2.69
C ILE A 26 -5.46 4.64 -4.02
N HIS A 27 -4.90 3.44 -4.05
CA HIS A 27 -4.37 2.82 -5.26
C HIS A 27 -5.46 2.63 -6.31
N ASP A 28 -6.60 2.07 -5.91
CA ASP A 28 -7.75 1.88 -6.81
C ASP A 28 -8.26 3.24 -7.35
N GLU A 29 -8.29 4.28 -6.51
CA GLU A 29 -8.64 5.65 -6.93
C GLU A 29 -7.64 6.22 -7.95
N GLU A 30 -6.34 5.98 -7.76
CA GLU A 30 -5.29 6.46 -8.66
C GLU A 30 -5.28 5.69 -9.99
N GLU A 31 -5.51 4.37 -9.97
CA GLU A 31 -5.72 3.57 -11.18
C GLU A 31 -6.93 4.04 -11.98
N GLU A 32 -8.08 4.28 -11.30
CA GLU A 32 -9.26 4.83 -11.97
C GLU A 32 -8.98 6.22 -12.55
N TYR A 33 -8.25 7.07 -11.83
CA TYR A 33 -7.83 8.37 -12.35
C TYR A 33 -6.94 8.22 -13.59
N HIS A 34 -5.96 7.33 -13.56
CA HIS A 34 -5.04 7.06 -14.66
C HIS A 34 -5.76 6.53 -15.90
N ASP A 35 -6.64 5.56 -15.74
CA ASP A 35 -7.44 4.97 -16.82
C ASP A 35 -8.38 5.99 -17.49
N ASN A 36 -8.83 6.97 -16.71
CA ASN A 36 -9.67 8.07 -17.21
C ASN A 36 -8.86 9.19 -17.90
N ILE A 37 -7.51 9.13 -17.93
CA ILE A 37 -6.70 10.11 -18.65
C ILE A 37 -6.95 9.98 -20.16
N PRO A 38 -7.31 11.09 -20.85
CA PRO A 38 -7.49 11.09 -22.29
C PRO A 38 -6.24 10.61 -23.03
N GLU A 39 -6.41 9.81 -24.10
CA GLU A 39 -5.31 9.23 -24.88
C GLU A 39 -4.31 10.28 -25.43
N ASN A 40 -4.80 11.48 -25.75
CA ASN A 40 -3.95 12.60 -26.19
C ASN A 40 -3.09 13.23 -25.06
N LEU A 41 -3.32 12.84 -23.80
CA LEU A 41 -2.60 13.28 -22.60
C LEU A 41 -1.83 12.15 -21.91
N GLN A 42 -1.90 10.91 -22.41
CA GLN A 42 -1.17 9.77 -21.84
C GLN A 42 0.37 9.93 -21.87
N GLY A 43 0.92 10.74 -22.79
CA GLY A 43 2.34 11.09 -22.81
C GLY A 43 2.68 12.40 -22.08
N SER A 44 1.78 12.90 -21.23
CA SER A 44 2.02 14.13 -20.46
C SER A 44 2.67 13.81 -19.12
N GLU A 45 3.37 14.79 -18.55
CA GLU A 45 3.95 14.68 -17.19
C GLU A 45 2.92 14.24 -16.14
N ARG A 46 1.63 14.56 -16.34
CA ARG A 46 0.56 14.14 -15.43
C ARG A 46 0.29 12.64 -15.47
N ALA A 47 0.31 12.04 -16.66
CA ALA A 47 0.11 10.61 -16.82
C ALA A 47 1.31 9.83 -16.27
N GLU A 48 2.53 10.28 -16.59
CA GLU A 48 3.76 9.69 -16.03
C GLU A 48 3.82 9.82 -14.50
N SER A 49 3.38 10.96 -13.94
CA SER A 49 3.34 11.15 -12.49
C SER A 49 2.32 10.25 -11.80
N SER A 50 1.19 10.00 -12.46
CA SER A 50 0.14 9.10 -11.96
C SER A 50 0.62 7.64 -12.01
N GLU A 51 1.25 7.21 -13.11
CA GLU A 51 1.87 5.89 -13.21
C GLU A 51 2.94 5.67 -12.14
N GLY A 52 3.80 6.66 -11.90
CA GLY A 52 4.80 6.59 -10.82
C GLY A 52 4.20 6.58 -9.41
N ALA A 53 3.02 7.18 -9.22
CA ALA A 53 2.28 7.11 -7.96
C ALA A 53 1.73 5.69 -7.73
N ILE A 54 1.13 5.09 -8.76
CA ILE A 54 0.65 3.69 -8.76
C ILE A 54 1.81 2.75 -8.40
N GLU A 55 2.95 2.84 -9.11
CA GLU A 55 4.12 2.01 -8.83
C GLU A 55 4.62 2.19 -7.37
N SER A 56 4.61 3.42 -6.85
CA SER A 56 5.01 3.69 -5.47
C SER A 56 4.05 3.08 -4.45
N LEU A 57 2.75 3.10 -4.75
CA LEU A 57 1.70 2.51 -3.91
C LEU A 57 1.82 0.98 -3.91
N ASP A 58 1.99 0.34 -5.07
CA ASP A 58 2.24 -1.10 -5.20
C ASP A 58 3.43 -1.57 -4.35
N ASN A 59 4.56 -0.86 -4.46
CA ASN A 59 5.74 -1.17 -3.66
C ASN A 59 5.48 -1.03 -2.16
N ALA A 60 4.67 -0.04 -1.75
CA ALA A 60 4.33 0.18 -0.35
C ALA A 60 3.38 -0.90 0.19
N THR A 61 2.36 -1.29 -0.58
CA THR A 61 1.39 -2.34 -0.19
C THR A 61 2.08 -3.71 -0.09
N GLU A 62 2.99 -4.04 -1.01
CA GLU A 62 3.81 -5.26 -0.93
C GLU A 62 4.70 -5.25 0.30
N SER A 63 5.41 -4.14 0.57
CA SER A 63 6.29 -4.00 1.74
C SER A 63 5.55 -4.15 3.06
N ILE A 64 4.35 -3.57 3.17
CA ILE A 64 3.51 -3.69 4.37
C ILE A 64 2.99 -5.12 4.54
N SER A 65 2.58 -5.77 3.44
CA SER A 65 2.13 -7.16 3.45
C SER A 65 3.24 -8.09 3.93
N GLU A 66 4.45 -7.95 3.39
CA GLU A 66 5.62 -8.72 3.80
C GLU A 66 5.97 -8.47 5.28
N ALA A 67 5.94 -7.21 5.71
CA ALA A 67 6.14 -6.86 7.12
C ALA A 67 5.11 -7.54 8.03
N CYS A 68 3.83 -7.58 7.64
CA CYS A 68 2.79 -8.27 8.41
C CYS A 68 3.06 -9.77 8.53
N ASP A 69 3.50 -10.42 7.45
CA ASP A 69 3.83 -11.86 7.46
C ASP A 69 4.98 -12.17 8.43
N TYR A 70 6.03 -11.33 8.45
CA TYR A 70 7.13 -11.47 9.41
C TYR A 70 6.68 -11.26 10.86
N LEU A 71 5.76 -10.32 11.12
CA LEU A 71 5.24 -10.06 12.45
C LEU A 71 4.35 -11.21 12.94
N ASP A 72 3.50 -11.76 12.07
CA ASP A 72 2.65 -12.91 12.39
C ASP A 72 3.46 -14.16 12.73
N ALA A 73 4.61 -14.36 12.09
CA ALA A 73 5.50 -15.48 12.38
C ALA A 73 6.09 -15.47 13.81
N ILE A 74 6.11 -14.31 14.47
CA ILE A 74 6.70 -14.14 15.81
C ILE A 74 5.67 -13.89 16.93
N ILE A 75 4.41 -13.62 16.59
CA ILE A 75 3.28 -13.47 17.53
C ILE A 75 2.92 -14.81 18.18
#